data_AF-A0A9N9NVP9-F1
#
_entry.id   AF-A0A9N9NVP9-F1
#
_cell.length_a   1.000
_cell.length_b   1.000
_cell.length_c   1.000
_cell.angle_alpha   90.00
_cell.angle_beta   90.00
_cell.angle_gamma   90.00
#
_symmetry.space_group_name_H-M   'P 1'
#
loop_
_entity.id
_entity.type
_entity.pdbx_description
1 polymer ?
#
loop_
_entity_poly.entity_id
_entity_poly.type
_entity_poly.pdbx_seq_one_letter_code
_entity_poly.pdbx_strand_id
1 'polypeptide(L)'
;MNETPIWFDMLGNLTVNNKGDKTVHICITRNDKNHFTVVLTCSADSTKYPSICIFKEKQLPHDEVISKSNSAMMVYDSFRSYLKENIKVKFKQHNFHLVVIPAGLTS
;
A
#
# COMPACT_ATOMS: atom_id res chain seq x y z
N MET A 1 1.09 -2.33 10.61
CA MET A 1 1.27 -2.03 9.17
C MET A 1 0.37 -2.98 8.41
N ASN A 2 -0.40 -2.48 7.46
CA ASN A 2 -1.26 -3.33 6.62
C ASN A 2 -0.97 -3.09 5.14
N GLU A 3 -0.98 -4.16 4.37
CA GLU A 3 -0.81 -4.13 2.93
C GLU A 3 -2.11 -4.45 2.26
N THR A 4 -2.46 -3.73 1.20
CA THR A 4 -3.70 -3.97 0.48
C THR A 4 -3.48 -3.77 -1.01
N PRO A 5 -3.79 -4.78 -1.86
CA PRO A 5 -3.75 -4.59 -3.30
C PRO A 5 -4.89 -3.67 -3.73
N ILE A 6 -4.55 -2.60 -4.45
CA ILE A 6 -5.49 -1.69 -5.09
C ILE A 6 -5.42 -1.93 -6.60
N TRP A 7 -6.55 -2.33 -7.17
CA TRP A 7 -6.67 -2.64 -8.60
C TRP A 7 -6.79 -1.35 -9.41
N PHE A 8 -6.17 -1.32 -10.59
CA PHE A 8 -6.34 -0.17 -11.50
C PHE A 8 -7.77 -0.07 -12.02
N ASP A 9 -8.41 -1.22 -12.23
CA ASP A 9 -9.76 -1.34 -12.75
C ASP A 9 -10.76 -1.56 -11.60
N MET A 10 -10.89 -0.56 -10.72
CA MET A 10 -11.94 -0.55 -9.70
C MET A 10 -13.23 -0.01 -10.30
N LEU A 11 -14.25 -0.86 -10.42
CA LEU A 11 -15.59 -0.44 -10.78
C LEU A 11 -16.11 0.57 -9.76
N GLY A 12 -16.44 1.79 -10.20
CA GLY A 12 -17.19 2.73 -9.40
C GLY A 12 -18.62 2.23 -9.13
N ASN A 13 -19.23 2.67 -8.04
CA ASN A 13 -20.65 2.43 -7.74
C ASN A 13 -21.60 3.30 -8.57
N LEU A 14 -21.07 4.18 -9.43
CA LEU A 14 -21.82 5.09 -10.28
C LEU A 14 -21.43 4.87 -11.73
N THR A 15 -22.42 4.64 -12.58
CA THR A 15 -22.26 4.65 -14.04
C THR A 15 -23.22 5.68 -14.61
N VAL A 16 -22.70 6.65 -15.35
CA VAL A 16 -23.50 7.66 -16.06
C VAL A 16 -23.73 7.17 -17.47
N ASN A 17 -24.99 7.16 -17.92
CA ASN A 17 -25.34 6.80 -19.28
C ASN A 17 -26.35 7.79 -19.89
N ASN A 18 -26.49 7.77 -21.22
CA ASN A 18 -27.45 8.61 -21.90
C ASN A 18 -28.89 8.18 -21.57
N LYS A 19 -29.77 9.17 -21.39
CA LYS A 19 -31.18 8.93 -21.07
C LYS A 19 -31.86 8.26 -22.28
N GLY A 20 -32.42 7.06 -22.06
CA GLY A 20 -33.14 6.30 -23.08
C GLY A 20 -32.40 5.03 -23.55
N ASP A 21 -31.17 4.81 -23.09
CA ASP A 21 -30.43 3.60 -23.42
C ASP A 21 -31.02 2.36 -22.72
N LYS A 22 -31.21 1.29 -23.50
CA LYS A 22 -31.74 0.01 -23.02
C LYS A 22 -30.71 -0.82 -22.26
N THR A 23 -29.42 -0.48 -22.40
CA THR A 23 -28.30 -1.22 -21.81
C THR A 23 -27.27 -0.22 -21.32
N VAL A 24 -26.83 -0.40 -20.08
CA VAL A 24 -25.74 0.39 -19.49
C VAL A 24 -24.45 -0.40 -19.66
N HIS A 25 -23.56 0.08 -20.52
CA HIS A 25 -22.22 -0.49 -20.65
C HIS A 25 -21.33 0.00 -19.52
N ILE A 26 -20.87 -0.92 -18.69
CA ILE A 26 -19.88 -0.64 -17.66
C ILE A 26 -18.53 -0.48 -18.37
N CYS A 27 -18.01 0.74 -18.41
CA CYS A 27 -16.69 1.03 -18.95
C CYS A 27 -15.62 0.59 -17.94
N ILE A 28 -15.14 -0.64 -18.11
CA ILE A 28 -13.92 -1.12 -17.45
C ILE A 28 -12.73 -0.92 -18.38
N THR A 29 -11.56 -0.67 -17.81
CA THR A 29 -10.30 -0.56 -18.58
C THR A 29 -9.81 -1.92 -19.09
N ARG A 30 -10.50 -3.02 -18.71
CA ARG A 30 -10.11 -4.41 -19.02
C ARG A 30 -8.71 -4.72 -18.49
N ASN A 31 -8.34 -4.05 -17.40
CA ASN A 31 -7.05 -4.13 -16.73
C ASN A 31 -7.23 -4.70 -15.32
N ASP A 32 -8.06 -5.73 -15.23
CA ASP A 32 -8.54 -6.38 -14.02
C ASP A 32 -7.45 -7.18 -13.29
N LYS A 33 -6.32 -7.45 -13.95
CA LYS A 33 -5.19 -8.21 -13.39
C LYS A 33 -4.10 -7.33 -12.78
N ASN A 34 -4.05 -6.05 -13.16
CA ASN A 34 -3.01 -5.16 -12.65
C ASN A 34 -3.48 -4.45 -11.38
N HIS A 35 -2.62 -4.50 -10.37
CA HIS A 35 -2.78 -3.81 -9.10
C HIS A 35 -1.44 -3.25 -8.64
N PHE A 36 -1.51 -2.21 -7.81
CA PHE A 36 -0.39 -1.75 -6.99
C PHE A 36 -0.71 -2.04 -5.52
N THR A 37 0.32 -2.21 -4.70
CA THR A 37 0.14 -2.46 -3.27
C THR A 37 0.20 -1.14 -2.53
N VAL A 38 -0.83 -0.82 -1.75
CA VAL A 38 -0.79 0.29 -0.81
C VAL A 38 -0.42 -0.23 0.56
N VAL A 39 0.50 0.47 1.21
CA VAL A 39 0.97 0.17 2.55
C VAL A 39 0.51 1.26 3.49
N LEU A 40 -0.33 0.89 4.45
CA LEU A 40 -0.83 1.78 5.48
C LEU A 40 -0.12 1.50 6.79
N THR A 41 0.43 2.55 7.38
CA THR A 41 1.13 2.50 8.66
C THR A 41 0.47 3.44 9.64
N CYS A 42 0.15 2.91 10.82
CA CYS A 42 -0.31 3.66 11.97
C CYS A 42 0.46 3.18 13.21
N SER A 43 0.55 4.06 14.20
CA SER A 43 1.17 3.78 15.49
C SER A 43 0.10 3.67 16.58
N ALA A 44 0.47 3.10 17.73
CA ALA A 44 -0.41 2.87 18.88
C ALA A 44 -0.92 4.18 19.52
N ASP A 45 -0.21 5.28 19.29
CA ASP A 45 -0.60 6.65 19.65
C ASP A 45 -1.65 7.27 18.70
N SER A 46 -2.27 6.45 17.83
CA SER A 46 -3.21 6.88 16.78
C SER A 46 -2.59 7.77 15.68
N THR A 47 -1.26 7.93 15.65
CA THR A 47 -0.57 8.63 14.57
C THR A 47 -0.67 7.82 13.27
N LYS A 48 -1.14 8.47 12.21
CA LYS A 48 -1.21 7.90 10.85
C LYS A 48 -0.02 8.43 10.05
N TYR A 49 0.74 7.54 9.45
CA TYR A 49 1.87 7.90 8.60
C TYR A 49 1.43 7.99 7.13
N PRO A 50 2.19 8.69 6.27
CA PRO A 50 1.94 8.70 4.82
C PRO A 50 1.83 7.29 4.25
N SER A 51 0.84 7.07 3.39
CA SER A 51 0.66 5.80 2.69
C SER A 51 1.70 5.61 1.59
N ILE A 52 2.30 4.43 1.51
CA ILE A 52 3.28 4.12 0.47
C ILE A 52 2.59 3.33 -0.65
N CYS A 53 2.72 3.78 -1.90
CA CYS A 53 2.23 3.05 -3.09
C CYS A 53 3.38 2.29 -3.76
N ILE A 54 3.25 0.96 -3.87
CA ILE A 54 4.24 0.07 -4.50
C ILE A 54 3.67 -0.46 -5.81
N PHE A 55 4.23 -0.03 -6.92
CA PHE A 55 3.93 -0.58 -8.24
C PHE A 55 4.79 -1.82 -8.50
N LYS A 56 4.19 -2.88 -9.03
CA LYS A 56 4.97 -4.02 -9.56
C LYS A 56 5.98 -3.46 -10.58
N GLU A 57 7.23 -3.87 -10.43
CA GLU A 57 8.38 -3.54 -11.31
C GLU A 57 8.98 -2.13 -11.20
N LYS A 58 8.46 -1.21 -10.37
CA LYS A 58 9.12 0.10 -10.15
C LYS A 58 9.72 0.23 -8.75
N GLN A 59 10.89 0.85 -8.68
CA GLN A 59 11.49 1.25 -7.42
C GLN A 59 10.70 2.42 -6.82
N LEU A 60 10.58 2.44 -5.49
CA LEU A 60 9.91 3.53 -4.78
C LEU A 60 10.57 4.88 -5.11
N PRO A 61 9.79 5.97 -5.26
CA PRO A 61 10.35 7.30 -5.41
C PRO A 61 11.25 7.63 -4.21
N HIS A 62 12.39 8.24 -4.51
CA HIS A 62 13.51 8.42 -3.60
C HIS A 62 13.17 9.37 -2.42
N ASP A 63 12.14 10.21 -2.53
CA ASP A 63 11.99 11.40 -1.66
C ASP A 63 10.59 11.58 -1.03
N GLU A 64 10.04 10.56 -0.38
CA GLU A 64 8.93 10.77 0.57
C GLU A 64 9.47 11.06 1.98
N VAL A 65 9.21 12.28 2.46
CA VAL A 65 9.60 12.75 3.79
C VAL A 65 8.56 12.29 4.81
N ILE A 66 8.87 11.21 5.53
CA ILE A 66 8.10 10.79 6.71
C ILE A 66 8.62 11.60 7.91
N SER A 67 7.74 12.32 8.60
CA SER A 67 8.08 13.11 9.78
C SER A 67 8.72 12.22 10.86
N LYS A 68 9.88 12.63 11.40
CA LYS A 68 10.55 11.93 12.50
C LYS A 68 9.65 11.93 13.75
N SER A 69 9.26 10.75 14.22
CA SER A 69 8.65 10.56 15.54
C SER A 69 9.66 9.89 16.50
N ASN A 70 9.33 9.88 17.79
CA ASN A 70 10.07 9.15 18.82
C ASN A 70 10.19 7.66 18.43
N SER A 71 11.26 6.99 18.87
CA SER A 71 11.58 5.59 18.57
C SER A 71 10.33 4.70 18.55
N ALA A 72 9.95 4.22 17.36
CA ALA A 72 8.72 3.46 17.14
C ALA A 72 9.06 2.05 16.66
N MET A 73 8.36 1.04 17.19
CA MET A 73 8.55 -0.34 16.74
C MET A 73 7.54 -0.66 15.64
N MET A 74 8.04 -1.10 14.47
CA MET A 74 7.20 -1.46 13.34
C MET A 74 7.23 -2.97 13.13
N VAL A 75 6.08 -3.60 13.38
CA VAL A 75 5.89 -5.04 13.17
C VAL A 75 5.24 -5.26 11.80
N TYR A 76 5.79 -6.16 10.99
CA TYR A 76 5.28 -6.49 9.66
C TYR A 76 5.39 -7.99 9.35
N ASP A 77 4.51 -8.48 8.47
CA ASP A 77 4.52 -9.87 7.98
C ASP A 77 5.69 -10.08 7.00
N SER A 78 6.18 -11.31 6.91
CA SER A 78 7.33 -11.78 6.13
C SER A 78 7.23 -11.61 4.60
N PHE A 79 6.38 -10.72 4.10
CA PHE A 79 6.15 -10.49 2.68
C PHE A 79 7.42 -9.99 1.97
N ARG A 80 7.78 -10.68 0.88
CA ARG A 80 9.11 -10.62 0.23
C ARG A 80 9.52 -9.25 -0.30
N SER A 81 8.59 -8.32 -0.53
CA SER A 81 8.86 -7.00 -1.12
C SER A 81 9.56 -6.03 -0.17
N TYR A 82 9.39 -6.17 1.16
CA TYR A 82 10.00 -5.28 2.18
C TYR A 82 11.43 -5.66 2.54
N LEU A 83 11.93 -6.79 2.01
CA LEU A 83 13.29 -7.26 2.28
C LEU A 83 14.37 -6.50 1.49
N LYS A 84 13.99 -5.60 0.57
CA LYS A 84 14.96 -4.77 -0.15
C LYS A 84 15.66 -3.83 0.82
N GLU A 85 16.99 -3.84 0.79
CA GLU A 85 17.83 -3.11 1.76
C GLU A 85 17.53 -1.60 1.77
N ASN A 86 17.19 -1.02 0.62
CA ASN A 86 16.82 0.39 0.49
C ASN A 86 15.60 0.78 1.36
N ILE A 87 14.66 -0.15 1.56
CA ILE A 87 13.47 0.07 2.39
C ILE A 87 13.87 0.03 3.87
N LYS A 88 14.69 -0.95 4.28
CA LYS A 88 15.21 -1.05 5.65
C LYS A 88 16.04 0.17 6.04
N VAL A 89 16.86 0.69 5.12
CA VAL A 89 17.68 1.90 5.34
C VAL A 89 16.78 3.11 5.62
N LYS A 90 15.71 3.32 4.85
CA LYS A 90 14.75 4.40 5.12
C LYS A 90 14.10 4.28 6.50
N PHE A 91 13.58 3.10 6.85
CA PHE A 91 12.95 2.91 8.16
C PHE A 91 13.93 3.12 9.33
N LYS A 92 15.18 2.68 9.21
CA LYS A 92 16.24 2.96 10.20
C LYS A 92 16.56 4.45 10.32
N GLN A 93 16.62 5.18 9.19
CA GLN A 93 16.83 6.65 9.17
C GLN A 93 15.72 7.41 9.92
N HIS A 94 14.55 6.80 10.04
CA HIS A 94 13.39 7.36 10.74
C HIS A 94 13.16 6.78 12.15
N ASN A 95 14.18 6.14 12.76
CA ASN A 95 14.10 5.56 14.10
C ASN A 95 13.00 4.48 14.28
N PHE A 96 12.64 3.79 13.20
CA PHE A 96 11.77 2.62 13.31
C PHE A 96 12.58 1.36 13.58
N HIS A 97 12.27 0.66 14.67
CA HIS A 97 12.79 -0.67 14.93
C HIS A 97 11.92 -1.71 14.21
N LEU A 98 12.46 -2.31 13.15
CA LEU A 98 11.74 -3.33 12.38
C LEU A 98 11.73 -4.66 13.12
N VAL A 99 10.54 -5.26 13.24
CA VAL A 99 10.35 -6.61 13.76
C VAL A 99 9.55 -7.43 12.73
N VAL A 100 10.10 -8.58 12.34
CA VAL A 100 9.49 -9.49 11.37
C VAL A 100 8.63 -10.51 12.12
N ILE A 101 7.39 -10.69 11.68
CA ILE A 101 6.59 -11.85 12.08
C ILE A 101 6.94 -13.02 11.14
N PRO A 102 7.42 -14.16 11.65
CA PRO A 102 7.63 -15.36 10.85
C PRO A 102 6.35 -15.80 10.12
N ALA A 103 6.51 -16.31 8.90
CA ALA A 103 5.41 -16.85 8.11
C ALA A 103 4.60 -17.90 8.91
N GLY A 104 3.27 -17.86 8.78
CA GLY A 104 2.37 -18.82 9.45
C GLY A 104 1.96 -18.44 10.88
N LEU A 105 2.29 -17.23 11.35
CA LEU A 105 1.88 -16.71 12.65
C LEU A 105 0.80 -15.62 12.58
N THR A 106 0.30 -15.32 11.38
CA THR A 106 -0.82 -14.41 11.14
C THR A 106 -1.99 -15.23 10.58
N SER A 107 -3.12 -15.21 11.29
CA SER A 107 -4.38 -15.89 10.93
C SER A 107 -5.10 -15.23 9.77
#